data_AF-A0A1S4CL24-F1
#
_entry.id   AF-A0A1S4CL24-F1
#
_cell.length_a   1.000
_cell.length_b   1.000
_cell.length_c   1.000
_cell.angle_alpha   90.00
_cell.angle_beta   90.00
_cell.angle_gamma   90.00
#
_symmetry.space_group_name_H-M   'P 1'
#
loop_
_entity.id
_entity.type
_entity.pdbx_description
1 polymer ?
#
loop_
_entity_poly.entity_id
_entity_poly.type
_entity_poly.pdbx_seq_one_letter_code
_entity_poly.pdbx_strand_id
1 'polypeptide(L)'
;MLADKNAPNEKAWRQIEKMCLSTNASAIPVVPDSEGTEINPFSVDALAIFIFRVLHRANHPGNLDKSSPNAGCVLLMFYHLYEGKNRQEFESELIERFGSLVRMPLLKPERFCEVYY
;
A
#
# COMPACT_ATOMS: atom_id res chain seq x y z
N MET A 1 -6.45 19.31 3.40
CA MET A 1 -7.08 18.03 3.78
C MET A 1 -6.38 16.93 3.01
N LEU A 2 -5.85 15.90 3.68
CA LEU A 2 -5.15 14.78 3.04
C LEU A 2 -6.12 13.60 2.93
N ALA A 3 -6.17 12.97 1.76
CA ALA A 3 -6.99 11.77 1.57
C ALA A 3 -6.29 10.57 2.22
N ASP A 4 -6.81 10.10 3.35
CA ASP A 4 -6.30 8.91 4.04
C ASP A 4 -7.06 7.66 3.57
N LYS A 5 -6.71 7.18 2.38
CA LYS A 5 -7.31 5.96 1.81
C LYS A 5 -6.34 5.23 0.91
N ASN A 6 -6.29 3.90 1.05
CA ASN A 6 -5.57 3.03 0.12
C ASN A 6 -6.25 3.07 -1.26
N ALA A 7 -5.43 3.18 -2.31
CA ALA A 7 -5.87 3.08 -3.70
C ALA A 7 -5.07 1.95 -4.39
N PRO A 8 -5.49 0.69 -4.22
CA PRO A 8 -4.69 -0.46 -4.65
C PRO A 8 -4.82 -0.80 -6.14
N ASN A 9 -5.88 -0.31 -6.81
CA ASN A 9 -6.24 -0.75 -8.14
C ASN A 9 -6.70 0.40 -9.04
N GLU A 10 -6.77 0.10 -10.33
CA GLU A 10 -7.12 1.06 -11.38
C GLU A 10 -8.49 1.73 -11.14
N LYS A 11 -9.48 0.99 -10.61
CA LYS A 11 -10.79 1.56 -10.31
C LYS A 11 -10.68 2.71 -9.29
N ALA A 12 -9.85 2.55 -8.27
CA ALA A 12 -9.59 3.62 -7.30
C ALA A 12 -8.84 4.78 -7.94
N TRP A 13 -7.84 4.51 -8.78
CA TRP A 13 -7.06 5.54 -9.47
C TRP A 13 -7.91 6.39 -10.40
N ARG A 14 -8.79 5.79 -11.20
CA ARG A 14 -9.73 6.52 -12.08
C ARG A 14 -10.67 7.46 -11.31
N GLN A 15 -11.07 7.08 -10.09
CA GLN A 15 -11.89 7.95 -9.24
C GLN A 15 -11.09 9.17 -8.74
N ILE A 16 -9.82 8.96 -8.39
CA ILE A 16 -8.91 10.03 -7.97
C ILE A 16 -8.62 10.97 -9.15
N GLU A 17 -8.31 10.43 -10.33
CA GLU A 17 -8.11 11.19 -11.57
C GLU A 17 -9.32 12.08 -11.87
N LYS A 18 -10.54 11.51 -11.80
CA LYS A 18 -11.78 12.27 -11.98
C LYS A 18 -11.93 13.39 -10.95
N MET A 19 -11.59 13.13 -9.68
CA MET A 19 -11.65 14.14 -8.63
C MET A 19 -10.66 15.28 -8.91
N CYS A 20 -9.41 14.96 -9.23
CA CYS A 20 -8.38 15.92 -9.62
C CYS A 20 -8.85 16.82 -10.77
N LEU A 21 -9.38 16.23 -11.84
CA LEU A 21 -9.93 16.95 -12.99
C LEU A 21 -11.08 17.90 -12.61
N SER A 22 -11.96 17.47 -11.71
CA SER A 22 -13.13 18.27 -11.30
C SER A 22 -12.82 19.39 -10.29
N THR A 23 -11.67 19.34 -9.62
CA THR A 23 -11.35 20.23 -8.49
C THR A 23 -10.08 21.06 -8.69
N ASN A 24 -9.40 20.92 -9.84
CA ASN A 24 -8.05 21.45 -10.09
C ASN A 24 -7.02 21.04 -9.02
N ALA A 25 -7.25 19.94 -8.31
CA ALA A 25 -6.30 19.36 -7.36
C ALA A 25 -5.34 18.40 -8.07
N SER A 26 -4.13 18.27 -7.57
CA SER A 26 -3.18 17.23 -7.98
C SER A 26 -3.12 16.14 -6.91
N ALA A 27 -3.12 14.88 -7.35
CA ALA A 27 -2.86 13.74 -6.47
C ALA A 27 -1.38 13.36 -6.56
N ILE A 28 -0.77 13.06 -5.41
CA ILE A 28 0.60 12.55 -5.32
C ILE A 28 0.52 11.19 -4.63
N PRO A 29 0.73 10.08 -5.37
CA PRO A 29 0.86 8.76 -4.79
C PRO A 29 2.01 8.73 -3.78
N VAL A 30 1.71 8.26 -2.57
CA VAL A 30 2.71 7.95 -1.55
C VAL A 30 2.78 6.45 -1.40
N VAL A 31 3.91 5.86 -1.76
CA VAL A 31 4.13 4.42 -1.70
C VAL A 31 5.23 4.09 -0.70
N PRO A 32 5.12 2.98 0.04
CA PRO A 32 6.21 2.54 0.88
C PRO A 32 7.42 2.13 0.02
N ASP A 33 8.61 2.47 0.49
CA ASP A 33 9.85 2.03 -0.12
C ASP A 33 10.00 0.51 0.03
N SER A 34 10.20 -0.18 -1.07
CA SER A 34 10.21 -1.65 -1.14
C SER A 34 10.73 -2.09 -2.49
N GLU A 35 11.53 -3.17 -2.49
CA GLU A 35 12.06 -3.78 -3.72
C GLU A 35 10.95 -4.44 -4.56
N GLY A 36 9.96 -5.06 -3.91
CA GLY A 36 8.93 -5.83 -4.61
C GLY A 36 9.38 -7.25 -4.95
N THR A 37 8.60 -7.90 -5.83
CA THR A 37 8.88 -9.19 -6.46
C THR A 37 8.44 -9.11 -7.94
N GLU A 38 8.63 -10.18 -8.70
CA GLU A 38 8.16 -10.27 -10.10
C GLU A 38 6.64 -10.13 -10.26
N ILE A 39 5.86 -10.42 -9.21
CA ILE A 39 4.39 -10.46 -9.27
C ILE A 39 3.72 -9.56 -8.23
N ASN A 40 4.48 -8.81 -7.45
CA ASN A 40 3.93 -7.91 -6.43
C ASN A 40 4.85 -6.69 -6.25
N PRO A 41 4.32 -5.46 -6.13
CA PRO A 41 5.13 -4.26 -5.89
C PRO A 41 5.71 -4.19 -4.47
N PHE A 42 5.34 -5.11 -3.58
CA PHE A 42 5.86 -5.19 -2.22
C PHE A 42 6.67 -6.47 -1.99
N SER A 43 7.82 -6.32 -1.32
CA SER A 43 8.64 -7.45 -0.90
C SER A 43 7.96 -8.23 0.22
N VAL A 44 8.41 -9.46 0.47
CA VAL A 44 7.91 -10.29 1.57
C VAL A 44 8.07 -9.58 2.91
N ASP A 45 9.19 -8.88 3.13
CA ASP A 45 9.44 -8.12 4.37
C ASP A 45 8.47 -6.94 4.55
N ALA A 46 8.20 -6.20 3.46
CA ALA A 46 7.23 -5.12 3.48
C ALA A 46 5.82 -5.65 3.82
N LEU A 47 5.43 -6.76 3.20
CA LEU A 47 4.18 -7.45 3.47
C LEU A 47 4.10 -7.94 4.93
N ALA A 48 5.19 -8.51 5.46
CA ALA A 48 5.27 -8.94 6.86
C ALA A 48 5.05 -7.77 7.83
N ILE A 49 5.62 -6.59 7.54
CA ILE A 49 5.38 -5.37 8.33
C ILE A 49 3.90 -4.95 8.27
N PHE A 50 3.26 -4.98 7.10
CA PHE A 50 1.83 -4.66 6.97
C PHE A 50 0.97 -5.63 7.77
N ILE A 51 1.27 -6.93 7.65
CA ILE A 51 0.61 -8.00 8.42
C ILE A 51 0.73 -7.72 9.91
N PHE A 52 1.95 -7.49 10.39
CA PHE A 52 2.21 -7.19 11.79
C PHE A 52 1.40 -5.97 12.27
N ARG A 53 1.37 -4.89 11.49
CA ARG A 53 0.58 -3.69 11.82
C ARG A 53 -0.92 -3.97 11.90
N VAL A 54 -1.47 -4.84 11.03
CA VAL A 54 -2.88 -5.25 11.08
C VAL A 54 -3.17 -6.09 12.31
N LEU A 55 -2.31 -7.05 12.63
CA LEU A 55 -2.45 -7.93 13.80
C LEU A 55 -2.28 -7.20 15.13
N HIS A 56 -1.64 -6.02 15.12
CA HIS A 56 -1.47 -5.19 16.31
C HIS A 56 -2.47 -4.04 16.43
N ARG A 57 -3.22 -3.71 15.37
CA ARG A 57 -4.25 -2.64 15.46
C ARG A 57 -5.52 -3.13 16.14
N ALA A 58 -6.30 -2.18 16.64
CA ALA A 58 -7.61 -2.41 17.25
C ALA A 58 -8.58 -1.31 16.82
N ASN A 59 -9.88 -1.62 16.83
CA ASN A 59 -10.98 -0.70 16.50
C ASN A 59 -10.94 -0.19 15.04
N HIS A 60 -10.52 -1.03 14.09
CA HIS A 60 -10.56 -0.68 12.68
C HIS A 60 -11.98 -0.86 12.11
N PRO A 61 -12.52 0.12 11.37
CA PRO A 61 -13.80 -0.03 10.68
C PRO A 61 -13.88 -1.33 9.85
N GLY A 62 -15.01 -2.02 9.92
CA GLY A 62 -15.20 -3.30 9.22
C GLY A 62 -14.50 -4.50 9.86
N ASN A 63 -14.03 -4.38 11.11
CA ASN A 63 -13.34 -5.44 11.84
C ASN A 63 -12.15 -6.03 11.07
N LEU A 64 -11.37 -5.16 10.43
CA LEU A 64 -10.14 -5.51 9.72
C LEU A 64 -8.93 -5.40 10.65
N ASP A 65 -9.03 -5.88 11.88
CA ASP A 65 -7.99 -5.76 12.89
C ASP A 65 -7.75 -7.08 13.62
N LYS A 66 -7.02 -7.05 14.74
CA LYS A 66 -6.69 -8.24 15.53
C LYS A 66 -7.91 -8.97 16.10
N SER A 67 -9.06 -8.31 16.20
CA SER A 67 -10.33 -8.90 16.63
C SER A 67 -11.14 -9.49 15.48
N SER A 68 -10.61 -9.46 14.25
CA SER A 68 -11.19 -10.14 13.11
C SER A 68 -11.14 -11.66 13.29
N PRO A 69 -12.27 -12.38 13.17
CA PRO A 69 -12.25 -13.85 13.20
C PRO A 69 -11.47 -14.44 12.03
N ASN A 70 -11.25 -13.65 10.98
CA ASN A 70 -10.56 -14.03 9.75
C ASN A 70 -9.38 -13.09 9.46
N ALA A 71 -8.60 -12.73 10.49
CA ALA A 71 -7.44 -11.86 10.32
C ALA A 71 -6.52 -12.34 9.19
N GLY A 72 -6.29 -13.66 9.06
CA GLY A 72 -5.54 -14.25 7.94
C GLY A 72 -6.11 -13.97 6.56
N CYS A 73 -7.44 -13.96 6.38
CA CYS A 73 -8.08 -13.61 5.12
C CYS A 73 -7.86 -12.13 4.75
N VAL A 74 -7.86 -11.23 5.75
CA VAL A 74 -7.56 -9.81 5.53
C VAL A 74 -6.15 -9.64 4.96
N LEU A 75 -5.19 -10.43 5.44
CA LEU A 75 -3.80 -10.40 4.94
C LEU A 75 -3.72 -10.87 3.48
N LEU A 76 -4.35 -11.99 3.15
CA LEU A 76 -4.40 -12.51 1.78
C LEU A 76 -5.09 -11.53 0.84
N MET A 77 -6.16 -10.87 1.28
CA MET A 77 -6.80 -9.81 0.50
C MET A 77 -5.83 -8.66 0.18
N PHE A 78 -5.00 -8.22 1.14
CA PHE A 78 -3.99 -7.19 0.86
C PHE A 78 -2.93 -7.66 -0.13
N TYR A 79 -2.48 -8.91 -0.04
CA TYR A 79 -1.55 -9.47 -1.01
C TYR A 79 -2.14 -9.47 -2.42
N HIS A 80 -3.34 -10.03 -2.59
CA HIS A 80 -4.02 -10.13 -3.89
C HIS A 80 -4.43 -8.77 -4.47
N LEU A 81 -4.61 -7.75 -3.65
CA LEU A 81 -4.91 -6.39 -4.12
C LEU A 81 -3.81 -5.81 -5.03
N TYR A 82 -2.57 -6.26 -4.87
CA TYR A 82 -1.40 -5.78 -5.62
C TYR A 82 -0.73 -6.88 -6.45
N GLU A 83 -1.33 -8.06 -6.53
CA GLU A 83 -0.82 -9.17 -7.32
C GLU A 83 -0.89 -8.86 -8.83
N GLY A 84 0.10 -9.33 -9.58
CA GLY A 84 0.15 -9.26 -11.04
C GLY A 84 0.92 -8.07 -11.61
N LYS A 85 1.60 -7.28 -10.78
CA LYS A 85 2.53 -6.23 -11.21
C LYS A 85 3.80 -6.29 -10.39
N ASN A 86 4.95 -6.17 -11.04
CA ASN A 86 6.20 -5.92 -10.33
C ASN A 86 6.27 -4.46 -9.86
N ARG A 87 7.30 -4.14 -9.06
CA ARG A 87 7.51 -2.80 -8.52
C ARG A 87 7.60 -1.72 -9.59
N GLN A 88 8.35 -2.00 -10.66
CA GLN A 88 8.61 -1.04 -11.73
C GLN A 88 7.33 -0.72 -12.50
N GLU A 89 6.54 -1.72 -12.87
CA GLU A 89 5.26 -1.55 -13.55
C GLU A 89 4.28 -0.74 -12.72
N PHE A 90 4.17 -1.07 -11.44
CA PHE A 90 3.29 -0.38 -10.50
C PHE A 90 3.65 1.10 -10.35
N GLU A 91 4.93 1.43 -10.14
CA GLU A 91 5.35 2.83 -10.02
C GLU A 91 5.25 3.58 -11.35
N SER A 92 5.57 2.93 -12.46
CA SER A 92 5.48 3.55 -13.79
C SER A 92 4.05 3.95 -14.11
N GLU A 93 3.07 3.10 -13.82
CA GLU A 93 1.66 3.43 -14.04
C GLU A 93 1.17 4.56 -13.13
N LEU A 94 1.61 4.60 -11.88
CA LEU A 94 1.30 5.71 -10.97
C LEU A 94 1.89 7.03 -11.45
N ILE A 95 3.14 7.02 -11.92
CA ILE A 95 3.80 8.21 -12.47
C ILE A 95 3.14 8.64 -13.77
N GLU A 96 2.79 7.72 -14.66
CA GLU A 96 2.08 8.04 -15.91
C GLU A 96 0.74 8.74 -15.64
N ARG A 97 -0.02 8.27 -14.65
CA ARG A 97 -1.34 8.83 -14.30
C ARG A 97 -1.25 10.13 -13.51
N PHE A 98 -0.32 10.24 -12.56
CA PHE A 98 -0.30 11.32 -11.57
C PHE A 98 0.90 12.27 -11.70
N GLY A 99 1.80 12.02 -12.65
CA GLY A 99 2.96 12.85 -12.99
C GLY A 99 4.14 12.75 -12.00
N SER A 100 3.90 12.26 -10.77
CA SER A 100 4.93 12.10 -9.75
C SER A 100 4.56 10.98 -8.78
N LEU A 101 5.54 10.56 -7.96
CA LEU A 101 5.36 9.57 -6.91
C LEU A 101 6.36 9.85 -5.79
N VAL A 102 5.93 9.68 -4.54
CA VAL A 102 6.77 9.78 -3.36
C VAL A 102 6.99 8.40 -2.77
N ARG A 103 8.25 7.99 -2.63
CA ARG A 103 8.63 6.82 -1.84
C ARG A 103 8.83 7.23 -0.38
N MET A 104 8.21 6.50 0.54
CA MET A 104 8.30 6.74 1.97
C MET A 104 8.96 5.55 2.65
N PRO A 105 10.03 5.74 3.45
CA PRO A 105 10.67 4.65 4.17
C PRO A 105 9.66 3.87 5.04
N LEU A 106 9.67 2.53 4.91
CA LEU A 106 8.80 1.66 5.70
C LEU A 106 9.16 1.66 7.19
N LEU A 107 10.47 1.70 7.45
CA LEU A 107 11.08 1.68 8.77
C LEU A 107 11.82 3.00 9.00
N LYS A 108 11.94 3.39 10.27
CA LYS A 108 12.87 4.46 10.63
C LYS A 108 14.29 4.00 10.32
N PRO A 109 15.21 4.88 9.92
CA PRO A 109 16.60 4.51 9.65
C PRO A 109 17.27 3.75 10.80
N GLU A 110 16.87 4.01 12.05
CA GLU A 110 17.43 3.33 13.24
C GLU A 110 16.78 1.97 13.56
N ARG A 111 15.77 1.52 12.79
CA ARG A 111 15.05 0.26 13.03
C ARG A 111 15.44 -0.75 11.97
N PHE A 112 16.58 -1.40 12.14
CA PHE A 112 16.88 -2.65 11.43
C PHE A 112 15.95 -3.75 11.99
N CYS A 113 15.32 -4.53 11.11
CA CYS A 113 14.77 -5.82 11.52
C CYS A 113 15.95 -6.77 11.77
N GLU A 114 16.49 -6.76 12.98
CA GLU A 114 17.41 -7.81 13.41
C GLU A 114 16.58 -9.08 13.66
N VAL A 115 16.53 -9.96 12.67
CA VAL A 115 16.02 -11.31 12.84
C VAL A 115 17.12 -12.11 13.54
N TYR A 116 17.02 -12.22 14.85
CA TYR A 116 17.85 -13.15 15.62
C TYR A 116 17.29 -14.56 15.40
N TYR A 117 18.11 -15.43 14.81
CA TYR A 117 17.87 -16.88 14.65
C TYR A 117 17.99 -17.61 15.99
#